data_AF-A0ABD6PCQ1-F1
#
_entry.id   AF-A0ABD6PCQ1-F1
#
_cell.length_a   1.000
_cell.length_b   1.000
_cell.length_c   1.000
_cell.angle_alpha   90.00
_cell.angle_beta   90.00
_cell.angle_gamma   90.00
#
_symmetry.space_group_name_H-M   'P 1'
#
loop_
_entity.id
_entity.type
_entity.pdbx_description
1 polymer ?
#
loop_
_entity_poly.entity_id
_entity_poly.type
_entity_poly.pdbx_seq_one_letter_code
_entity_poly.pdbx_strand_id
1 'polypeptide(L)'
;MSLLKDIQIFIAENPGLTNKQIAASMPQYRLHAVQRGVCHLVKLNRATRQHNGKCYQYFAKAPAGDVSEGRSALKINRADTPVVSEQEEAPNPAVTRMMDKAQGLFEKGLYQRAATVLMDAFNRSKNEEQRLKILIERQRCLSMAPKVKAPSDAWCLAGRARNV
;
A
#
# COMPACT_ATOMS: atom_id res chain seq x y z
N MET A 1 -31.77 8.18 -0.25
CA MET A 1 -30.65 9.03 0.21
C MET A 1 -29.46 8.15 0.56
N SER A 2 -28.22 8.63 0.40
CA SER A 2 -27.04 7.82 0.71
C SER A 2 -26.66 7.95 2.18
N LEU A 3 -26.26 6.84 2.81
CA LEU A 3 -25.89 6.77 4.23
C LEU A 3 -24.99 7.93 4.70
N LEU A 4 -23.98 8.31 3.89
CA LEU A 4 -23.05 9.38 4.24
C LEU A 4 -23.72 10.77 4.25
N LYS A 5 -24.68 11.02 3.35
CA LYS A 5 -25.45 12.28 3.35
C LYS A 5 -26.33 12.34 4.59
N ASP A 6 -26.99 11.23 4.92
CA ASP A 6 -27.88 11.15 6.09
C ASP A 6 -27.09 11.38 7.40
N ILE A 7 -25.92 10.74 7.54
CA ILE A 7 -25.02 10.96 8.67
C ILE A 7 -24.52 12.42 8.72
N GLN A 8 -24.16 13.02 7.58
CA GLN A 8 -23.67 14.40 7.57
C GLN A 8 -24.75 15.40 7.99
N ILE A 9 -25.98 15.24 7.49
CA ILE A 9 -27.13 16.06 7.87
C ILE A 9 -27.38 15.92 9.38
N PHE A 10 -27.41 14.68 9.88
CA PHE A 10 -27.63 14.41 11.29
C PHE A 10 -26.58 15.06 12.21
N ILE A 11 -25.28 15.02 11.84
CA ILE A 11 -24.21 15.67 12.62
C ILE A 11 -24.30 17.20 12.53
N ALA A 12 -24.76 17.75 11.39
CA ALA A 12 -24.94 19.19 11.24
C ALA A 12 -26.08 19.73 12.13
N GLU A 13 -27.15 18.94 12.31
CA GLU A 13 -28.26 19.26 13.20
C GLU A 13 -27.89 19.04 14.68
N ASN A 14 -27.02 18.07 14.98
CA ASN A 14 -26.64 17.68 16.34
C ASN A 14 -25.11 17.68 16.51
N PRO A 15 -24.46 18.86 16.60
CA PRO A 15 -23.02 18.96 16.76
C PRO A 15 -22.55 18.45 18.13
N GLY A 16 -21.35 17.89 18.20
CA GLY A 16 -20.71 17.47 19.45
C GLY A 16 -21.05 16.06 19.93
N LEU A 17 -21.84 15.30 19.16
CA LEU A 17 -22.17 13.91 19.50
C LEU A 17 -21.01 12.94 19.30
N THR A 18 -21.02 11.87 20.08
CA THR A 18 -20.03 10.77 19.99
C THR A 18 -20.46 9.69 19.00
N ASN A 19 -19.50 8.90 18.51
CA ASN A 19 -19.77 7.77 17.59
C ASN A 19 -20.85 6.80 18.08
N LYS A 20 -20.89 6.52 19.40
CA LYS A 20 -21.89 5.59 19.97
C LYS A 20 -23.28 6.21 19.94
N GLN A 21 -23.40 7.49 20.27
CA GLN A 21 -24.67 8.21 20.26
C GLN A 21 -25.20 8.40 18.83
N ILE A 22 -24.32 8.73 17.87
CA ILE A 22 -24.68 8.85 16.45
C ILE A 22 -25.14 7.49 15.89
N ALA A 23 -24.53 6.39 16.30
CA ALA A 23 -24.98 5.06 15.89
C ALA A 23 -26.31 4.65 16.55
N ALA A 24 -26.55 5.08 17.80
CA ALA A 24 -27.80 4.80 18.51
C ALA A 24 -29.00 5.57 17.94
N SER A 25 -28.78 6.78 17.41
CA SER A 25 -29.85 7.60 16.81
C SER A 25 -30.29 7.13 15.43
N MET A 26 -29.55 6.22 14.79
CA MET A 26 -29.84 5.69 13.45
C MET A 26 -30.00 4.16 13.47
N PRO A 27 -31.06 3.63 14.11
CA PRO A 27 -31.27 2.17 14.23
C PRO A 27 -31.53 1.48 12.89
N GLN A 28 -31.94 2.24 11.86
CA GLN A 28 -32.15 1.74 10.50
C GLN A 28 -30.87 1.23 9.83
N TYR A 29 -29.69 1.63 10.31
CA TYR A 29 -28.39 1.22 9.78
C TYR A 29 -27.62 0.37 10.77
N ARG A 30 -26.76 -0.52 10.27
CA ARG A 30 -25.86 -1.29 11.13
C ARG A 30 -24.90 -0.34 11.86
N LEU A 31 -24.71 -0.57 13.17
CA LEU A 31 -23.85 0.24 14.04
C LEU A 31 -22.46 0.47 13.44
N HIS A 32 -21.81 -0.56 12.91
CA HIS A 32 -20.50 -0.44 12.27
C HIS A 32 -20.52 0.37 10.96
N ALA A 33 -21.61 0.32 10.19
CA ALA A 33 -21.73 1.09 8.95
C ALA A 33 -21.78 2.58 9.26
N VAL A 34 -22.54 2.97 10.29
CA VAL A 34 -22.62 4.36 10.77
C VAL A 34 -21.25 4.81 11.27
N GLN A 35 -20.60 4.05 12.15
CA GLN A 35 -19.27 4.41 12.68
C GLN A 35 -18.21 4.57 11.59
N ARG A 36 -18.20 3.67 10.60
CA ARG A 36 -17.30 3.78 9.44
C ARG A 36 -17.64 5.00 8.60
N GLY A 37 -18.92 5.28 8.38
CA GLY A 37 -19.39 6.46 7.65
C GLY A 37 -18.97 7.76 8.29
N VAL A 38 -19.15 7.89 9.61
CA VAL A 38 -18.71 9.06 10.40
C VAL A 38 -17.20 9.27 10.29
N CYS A 39 -16.39 8.22 10.49
CA CYS A 39 -14.94 8.31 10.31
C CYS A 39 -14.54 8.65 8.86
N HIS A 40 -15.30 8.17 7.87
CA HIS A 40 -15.06 8.45 6.47
C HIS A 40 -15.36 9.91 6.12
N LEU A 41 -16.41 10.51 6.69
CA LEU A 41 -16.72 11.94 6.51
C LEU A 41 -15.57 12.84 6.99
N VAL A 42 -14.89 12.45 8.07
CA VAL A 42 -13.69 13.16 8.53
C VAL A 42 -12.53 13.02 7.54
N LYS A 43 -12.31 11.83 6.98
CA LYS A 43 -11.28 11.62 5.93
C LYS A 43 -11.56 12.42 4.66
N LEU A 44 -12.83 12.64 4.34
CA LEU A 44 -13.27 13.46 3.21
C LEU A 44 -13.30 14.97 3.52
N ASN A 45 -12.83 15.40 4.70
CA ASN A 45 -12.89 16.80 5.16
C ASN A 45 -14.31 17.40 5.16
N ARG A 46 -15.35 16.57 5.27
CA ARG A 46 -16.76 16.98 5.34
C ARG A 46 -17.27 17.13 6.78
N ALA A 47 -16.56 16.54 7.74
CA ALA A 47 -16.79 16.67 9.16
C ALA A 47 -15.46 16.86 9.89
N THR A 48 -15.48 17.59 10.99
CA THR A 48 -14.35 17.73 11.92
C THR A 48 -14.60 16.88 13.17
N ARG A 49 -13.52 16.45 13.82
CA ARG A 49 -13.60 15.74 15.10
C ARG A 49 -12.72 16.42 16.13
N GLN A 50 -13.20 16.50 17.36
CA GLN A 50 -12.43 16.97 18.50
C GLN A 50 -12.32 15.87 19.54
N HIS A 51 -11.17 15.75 20.18
CA HIS A 51 -10.92 14.75 21.22
C HIS A 51 -11.15 15.36 22.60
N ASN A 52 -12.15 14.84 23.33
CA ASN A 52 -12.50 15.33 24.67
C ASN A 52 -11.93 14.44 25.80
N GLY A 53 -10.72 13.92 25.61
CA GLY A 53 -10.01 13.06 26.58
C GLY A 53 -10.49 11.59 26.64
N LYS A 54 -11.80 11.34 26.50
CA LYS A 54 -12.38 9.97 26.54
C LYS A 54 -12.89 9.49 25.20
N CYS A 55 -13.52 10.38 24.42
CA CYS A 55 -14.18 10.05 23.17
C CYS A 55 -14.03 11.20 22.17
N TYR A 56 -14.18 10.86 20.88
CA TYR A 56 -14.26 11.84 19.81
C TYR A 56 -15.68 12.39 19.69
N GLN A 57 -15.79 13.71 19.61
CA GLN A 57 -17.00 14.44 19.30
C GLN A 57 -16.93 14.93 17.85
N TYR A 58 -18.05 14.86 17.14
CA TYR A 58 -18.11 15.16 15.70
C TYR A 58 -18.91 16.42 15.41
N PHE A 59 -18.42 17.19 14.46
CA PHE A 59 -19.05 18.43 13.99
C PHE A 59 -19.06 18.41 12.46
N ALA A 60 -20.16 18.81 11.84
CA ALA A 60 -20.29 18.84 10.39
C ALA A 60 -20.95 20.14 9.95
N LYS A 61 -20.60 20.59 8.75
CA LYS A 61 -21.34 21.67 8.06
C LYS A 61 -22.40 21.01 7.18
N ALA A 62 -23.60 21.58 7.15
CA ALA A 62 -24.65 21.12 6.25
C ALA A 62 -24.12 21.10 4.79
N PRO A 63 -24.48 20.09 3.98
CA PRO A 63 -23.98 19.98 2.61
C PRO A 63 -24.57 21.11 1.75
N ALA A 64 -23.88 22.25 1.70
CA ALA A 64 -24.21 23.35 0.81
C ALA A 64 -23.63 23.06 -0.59
N GLY A 65 -24.46 22.49 -1.46
CA GLY A 65 -24.20 22.28 -2.88
C GLY A 65 -24.17 20.81 -3.33
N ASP A 66 -24.45 20.59 -4.62
CA ASP A 66 -24.32 19.29 -5.29
C ASP A 66 -22.86 18.81 -5.21
N VAL A 67 -22.62 17.90 -4.27
CA VAL A 67 -21.31 17.32 -4.04
C VAL A 67 -21.01 16.37 -5.19
N SER A 68 -20.26 16.89 -6.17
CA SER A 68 -19.46 16.09 -7.10
C SER A 68 -18.78 14.98 -6.30
N GLU A 69 -18.97 13.74 -6.75
CA GLU A 69 -18.45 12.54 -6.12
C GLU A 69 -17.01 12.79 -5.68
N GLY A 70 -16.83 12.79 -4.36
CA GLY A 70 -15.57 13.20 -3.76
C GLY A 70 -14.46 12.38 -4.38
N ARG A 71 -13.57 13.05 -5.12
CA ARG A 71 -12.25 12.54 -5.45
C ARG A 71 -11.72 11.93 -4.16
N SER A 72 -11.55 10.61 -4.17
CA SER A 72 -10.97 9.89 -3.04
C SER A 72 -9.70 10.63 -2.68
N ALA A 73 -9.64 11.12 -1.43
CA ALA A 73 -8.46 11.79 -0.93
C ALA A 73 -7.26 10.90 -1.28
N LEU A 74 -6.37 11.51 -2.07
CA LEU A 74 -5.08 11.05 -2.55
C LEU A 74 -4.57 9.79 -1.86
N LYS A 75 -4.21 8.77 -2.66
CA LYS A 75 -3.27 7.73 -2.23
C LYS A 75 -2.15 8.44 -1.47
N ILE A 76 -1.89 8.03 -0.23
CA ILE A 76 -0.73 8.49 0.53
C ILE A 76 0.48 8.16 -0.34
N ASN A 77 1.00 9.15 -1.06
CA ASN A 77 2.24 8.99 -1.78
C ASN A 77 3.31 8.91 -0.71
N ARG A 78 3.85 7.71 -0.58
CA ARG A 78 5.04 7.43 0.21
C ARG A 78 6.18 8.15 -0.52
N ALA A 79 6.45 9.38 -0.09
CA ALA A 79 7.46 10.30 -0.62
C ALA A 79 7.41 10.53 -2.15
N ASP A 80 6.57 11.46 -2.59
CA ASP A 80 6.74 12.08 -3.92
C ASP A 80 7.87 13.12 -3.86
N THR A 81 9.06 12.71 -4.28
CA THR A 81 9.89 13.56 -5.15
C THR A 81 9.09 13.86 -6.42
N PRO A 82 9.09 15.12 -6.92
CA PRO A 82 8.19 15.52 -8.00
C PRO A 82 8.42 14.72 -9.27
N VAL A 83 7.30 14.34 -9.89
CA VAL A 83 7.21 13.80 -11.24
C VAL A 83 7.72 14.86 -12.21
N VAL A 84 8.90 14.60 -12.78
CA VAL A 84 9.29 15.14 -14.09
C VAL A 84 8.71 14.21 -15.12
N SER A 85 7.67 14.70 -15.79
CA SER A 85 7.22 14.23 -17.09
C SER A 85 8.38 14.35 -18.09
N GLU A 86 8.51 13.36 -18.96
CA GLU A 86 9.36 13.40 -20.17
C GLU A 86 10.86 13.42 -19.91
N GLN A 87 11.41 12.25 -19.58
CA GLN A 87 12.80 11.91 -19.90
C GLN A 87 12.85 10.47 -20.38
N GLU A 88 12.72 10.37 -21.70
CA GLU A 88 13.41 9.47 -22.63
C GLU A 88 13.53 7.98 -22.29
N GLU A 89 13.36 7.21 -23.35
CA GLU A 89 13.68 5.79 -23.59
C GLU A 89 15.15 5.42 -23.29
N ALA A 90 15.87 6.18 -22.46
CA ALA A 90 17.19 5.83 -22.04
C ALA A 90 17.13 4.66 -21.03
N PRO A 91 17.85 3.55 -21.27
CA PRO A 91 17.98 2.50 -20.28
C PRO A 91 18.58 3.11 -19.01
N ASN A 92 17.85 3.05 -17.90
CA ASN A 92 18.31 3.63 -16.64
C ASN A 92 19.72 3.09 -16.35
N PRO A 93 20.76 3.95 -16.24
CA PRO A 93 22.15 3.50 -16.12
C PRO A 93 22.39 2.71 -14.83
N ALA A 94 21.49 2.83 -13.85
CA ALA A 94 21.50 1.99 -12.66
C ALA A 94 21.11 0.53 -12.97
N VAL A 95 20.17 0.32 -13.90
CA VAL A 95 19.71 -1.02 -14.31
C VAL A 95 20.81 -1.76 -15.06
N THR A 96 21.51 -1.10 -15.98
CA THR A 96 22.64 -1.71 -16.71
C THR A 96 23.77 -2.12 -15.78
N ARG A 97 24.20 -1.22 -14.87
CA ARG A 97 25.21 -1.55 -13.85
C ARG A 97 24.82 -2.74 -12.96
N MET A 98 23.53 -2.89 -12.65
CA MET A 98 23.04 -4.05 -11.90
C MET A 98 23.02 -5.33 -12.73
N MET A 99 22.71 -5.24 -14.02
CA MET A 99 22.82 -6.38 -14.94
C MET A 99 24.27 -6.86 -15.04
N ASP A 100 25.23 -5.95 -15.23
CA ASP A 100 26.66 -6.29 -15.29
C ASP A 100 27.14 -6.91 -13.96
N LYS A 101 26.70 -6.33 -12.84
CA LYS A 101 26.98 -6.89 -11.50
C LYS A 101 26.39 -8.29 -11.34
N ALA A 102 25.17 -8.52 -11.83
CA ALA A 102 24.53 -9.83 -11.78
C ALA A 102 25.27 -10.85 -12.65
N GLN A 103 25.74 -10.46 -13.85
CA GLN A 103 26.58 -11.29 -14.71
C GLN A 103 27.89 -11.65 -14.02
N GLY A 104 28.60 -10.68 -13.43
CA GLY A 104 29.83 -10.96 -12.68
C GLY A 104 29.62 -11.84 -11.44
N LEU A 105 28.41 -11.85 -10.84
CA LEU A 105 28.06 -12.80 -9.78
C LEU A 105 27.71 -14.19 -10.34
N PHE A 106 27.09 -14.25 -11.51
CA PHE A 106 26.76 -15.48 -12.21
C PHE A 106 28.02 -16.24 -12.62
N GLU A 107 29.00 -15.55 -13.20
CA GLU A 107 30.30 -16.12 -13.57
C GLU A 107 31.06 -16.66 -12.36
N LYS A 108 30.89 -16.04 -11.18
CA LYS A 108 31.45 -16.49 -9.91
C LYS A 108 30.68 -17.66 -9.27
N GLY A 109 29.62 -18.17 -9.91
CA GLY A 109 28.78 -19.23 -9.38
C GLY A 109 27.86 -18.80 -8.22
N LEU A 110 27.76 -17.51 -7.92
CA LEU A 110 26.91 -16.96 -6.86
C LEU A 110 25.47 -16.75 -7.36
N TYR A 111 24.85 -17.81 -7.86
CA TYR A 111 23.59 -17.76 -8.59
C TYR A 111 22.42 -17.16 -7.79
N GLN A 112 22.32 -17.47 -6.49
CA GLN A 112 21.27 -16.89 -5.63
C GLN A 112 21.45 -15.37 -5.47
N ARG A 113 22.69 -14.90 -5.30
CA ARG A 113 22.99 -13.47 -5.17
C ARG A 113 22.80 -12.74 -6.50
N ALA A 114 23.13 -13.37 -7.62
CA ALA A 114 22.84 -12.84 -8.95
C ALA A 114 21.32 -12.67 -9.15
N ALA A 115 20.53 -13.68 -8.79
CA ALA A 115 19.06 -13.64 -8.90
C ALA A 115 18.42 -12.54 -8.03
N THR A 116 18.97 -12.23 -6.85
CA THR A 116 18.49 -11.12 -6.03
C THR A 116 18.81 -9.76 -6.64
N VAL A 117 20.02 -9.58 -7.18
CA VAL A 117 20.42 -8.32 -7.85
C VAL A 117 19.56 -8.07 -9.10
N LEU A 118 19.21 -9.13 -9.83
CA LEU A 118 18.28 -9.04 -10.97
C LEU A 118 16.89 -8.61 -10.53
N MET A 119 16.40 -9.08 -9.37
CA MET A 119 15.11 -8.63 -8.85
C MET A 119 15.14 -7.14 -8.45
N ASP A 120 16.25 -6.66 -7.89
CA ASP A 120 16.44 -5.23 -7.61
C ASP A 120 16.48 -4.39 -8.89
N ALA A 121 17.08 -4.93 -9.95
CA ALA A 121 17.08 -4.32 -11.29
C ALA A 121 15.67 -4.20 -11.88
N PHE A 122 14.86 -5.25 -11.72
CA PHE A 122 13.46 -5.28 -12.16
C PHE A 122 12.61 -4.24 -11.45
N ASN A 123 12.81 -4.06 -10.15
CA ASN A 123 12.07 -3.07 -9.37
C ASN A 123 12.40 -1.62 -9.78
N ARG A 124 13.60 -1.40 -10.33
CA ARG A 124 14.08 -0.10 -10.80
C ARG A 124 13.84 0.15 -12.30
N SER A 125 13.49 -0.88 -13.07
CA SER A 125 13.21 -0.74 -14.50
C SER A 125 11.77 -0.36 -14.77
N LYS A 126 11.61 0.66 -15.62
CA LYS A 126 10.31 1.12 -16.14
C LYS A 126 10.02 0.59 -17.56
N ASN A 127 11.05 0.09 -18.26
CA ASN A 127 10.95 -0.44 -19.61
C ASN A 127 10.55 -1.93 -19.57
N GLU A 128 9.51 -2.30 -20.31
CA GLU A 128 8.97 -3.66 -20.40
C GLU A 128 9.94 -4.66 -21.01
N GLU A 129 10.68 -4.30 -22.05
CA GLU A 129 11.65 -5.20 -22.69
C GLU A 129 12.79 -5.58 -21.74
N GLN A 130 13.26 -4.61 -20.96
CA GLN A 130 14.27 -4.85 -19.94
C GLN A 130 13.74 -5.75 -18.83
N ARG A 131 12.48 -5.56 -18.42
CA ARG A 131 11.82 -6.41 -17.43
C ARG A 131 11.78 -7.86 -17.90
N LEU A 132 11.44 -8.11 -19.17
CA LEU A 132 11.46 -9.45 -19.74
C LEU A 132 12.86 -10.07 -19.74
N LYS A 133 13.88 -9.34 -20.20
CA LYS A 133 15.28 -9.80 -20.18
C LYS A 133 15.76 -10.14 -18.77
N ILE A 134 15.43 -9.29 -17.79
CA ILE A 134 15.77 -9.51 -16.37
C ILE A 134 15.11 -10.78 -15.82
N LEU A 135 13.84 -11.03 -16.16
CA LEU A 135 13.13 -12.22 -15.71
C LEU A 135 13.74 -13.51 -16.28
N ILE A 136 14.11 -13.51 -17.56
CA ILE A 136 14.77 -14.65 -18.23
C ILE A 136 16.11 -14.95 -17.55
N GLU A 137 16.96 -13.94 -17.36
CA GLU A 137 18.25 -14.12 -16.69
C GLU A 137 18.09 -14.56 -15.23
N ARG A 138 17.06 -14.05 -14.54
CA ARG A 138 16.78 -14.46 -13.17
C ARG A 138 16.38 -15.92 -13.10
N GLN A 139 15.54 -16.38 -14.03
CA GLN A 139 15.16 -17.79 -14.13
C GLN A 139 16.39 -18.67 -14.39
N ARG A 140 17.28 -18.24 -15.28
CA ARG A 140 18.56 -18.93 -15.56
C ARG A 140 19.45 -19.03 -14.32
N CYS A 141 19.55 -17.97 -13.53
CA CYS A 141 20.27 -18.00 -12.26
C CYS A 141 19.64 -19.02 -11.30
N LEU A 142 18.32 -18.99 -11.14
CA LEU A 142 17.62 -19.91 -10.23
C LEU A 142 17.69 -21.38 -10.67
N SER A 143 17.76 -21.66 -11.97
CA SER A 143 17.95 -23.03 -12.46
C SER A 143 19.34 -23.58 -12.16
N MET A 144 20.36 -22.72 -12.13
CA MET A 144 21.75 -23.08 -11.80
C MET A 144 22.02 -23.10 -10.29
N ALA A 145 21.19 -22.41 -9.50
CA ALA A 145 21.37 -22.34 -8.06
C ALA A 145 21.22 -23.74 -7.41
N PRO A 146 22.12 -24.11 -6.48
CA PRO A 146 22.00 -25.36 -5.76
C PRO A 146 20.69 -25.36 -4.97
N LYS A 147 19.82 -26.32 -5.29
CA LYS A 147 18.64 -26.59 -4.49
C LYS A 147 19.13 -27.17 -3.17
N VAL A 148 18.96 -26.44 -2.08
CA VAL A 148 19.18 -26.99 -0.74
C VAL A 148 18.21 -28.16 -0.64
N LYS A 149 18.71 -29.39 -0.69
CA LYS A 149 17.92 -30.58 -0.37
C LYS A 149 17.42 -30.36 1.06
N ALA A 150 16.12 -30.17 1.21
CA ALA A 150 15.52 -30.33 2.52
C ALA A 150 15.92 -31.72 2.99
N PRO A 151 16.64 -31.87 4.12
CA PRO A 151 16.88 -33.20 4.68
C PRO A 151 15.50 -33.86 4.83
N SER A 152 15.28 -34.99 4.15
CA SER A 152 13.95 -35.61 4.07
C SER A 152 13.40 -36.01 5.45
N ASP A 153 14.25 -36.01 6.48
CA ASP A 153 13.91 -36.33 7.86
C ASP A 153 14.03 -35.17 8.88
N ALA A 154 14.33 -33.93 8.48
CA ALA A 154 14.29 -32.83 9.46
C ALA A 154 12.89 -32.25 9.58
N TRP A 155 12.08 -32.86 10.44
CA TRP A 155 10.99 -32.16 11.10
C TRP A 155 11.61 -31.07 11.97
N CYS A 156 11.74 -29.86 11.42
CA CYS A 156 12.14 -28.71 12.20
C CYS A 156 10.98 -28.32 13.11
N LEU A 157 11.04 -28.72 14.38
CA LEU A 157 10.29 -28.06 15.46
C LEU A 157 10.52 -26.54 15.34
N ALA A 158 9.43 -25.77 15.29
CA ALA A 158 9.49 -24.33 15.22
C ALA A 158 10.38 -23.78 16.37
N GLY A 159 11.45 -23.05 16.02
CA GLY A 159 12.25 -22.30 17.00
C GLY A 159 13.75 -22.61 17.10
N ARG A 160 14.31 -23.60 16.38
CA ARG A 160 15.78 -23.74 16.32
C ARG A 160 16.36 -23.02 15.11
N ALA A 161 16.92 -21.84 15.36
CA ALA A 161 17.82 -21.15 14.44
C ALA A 161 19.08 -22.00 14.22
N ARG A 162 19.44 -22.24 12.96
CA ARG A 162 20.75 -22.80 12.60
C ARG A 162 21.78 -21.66 12.62
N ASN A 163 22.69 -21.69 13.60
CA ASN A 163 23.98 -21.00 13.51
C ASN A 163 24.98 -22.01 12.94
N VAL A 164 25.26 -21.94 11.63
CA VAL A 164 26.50 -22.40 11.00
C VAL A 164 26.77 -21.48 9.82
#